data_AF-A0A357Y467-F1
#
_entry.id   AF-A0A357Y467-F1
#
_cell.length_a   1.000
_cell.length_b   1.000
_cell.length_c   1.000
_cell.angle_alpha   90.00
_cell.angle_beta   90.00
_cell.angle_gamma   90.00
#
_symmetry.space_group_name_H-M   'P 1'
#
loop_
_entity.id
_entity.type
_entity.pdbx_description
1 polymer ?
#
loop_
_entity_poly.entity_id
_entity_poly.type
_entity_poly.pdbx_seq_one_letter_code
_entity_poly.pdbx_strand_id
1 'polypeptide(L)'
;MVIHLTLEDYLALVRHARTVAPIEDCGLLGGIVEDGAKVVKKVFYLTNTDHSEEHFSLDPKEQFAAVKELRAQGWQLLGNW
;
A
#
# COMPACT_ATOMS: atom_id res chain seq x y z
N MET A 1 -5.38 -14.51 10.43
CA MET A 1 -6.05 -13.24 10.05
C MET A 1 -6.06 -13.19 8.53
N VAL A 2 -7.24 -13.06 7.92
CA VAL A 2 -7.41 -13.04 6.46
C VAL A 2 -7.37 -11.60 5.96
N ILE A 3 -6.80 -11.37 4.77
CA ILE A 3 -6.85 -10.08 4.07
C ILE A 3 -7.53 -10.27 2.71
N HIS A 4 -8.47 -9.40 2.40
CA HIS A 4 -9.19 -9.37 1.14
C HIS A 4 -8.69 -8.19 0.30
N LEU A 5 -8.18 -8.51 -0.89
CA LEU A 5 -7.75 -7.59 -1.92
C LEU A 5 -8.57 -7.88 -3.18
N THR A 6 -9.00 -6.85 -3.91
CA THR A 6 -9.70 -7.07 -5.17
C THR A 6 -8.74 -7.62 -6.22
N LEU A 7 -9.26 -8.35 -7.22
CA LEU A 7 -8.42 -8.81 -8.33
C LEU A 7 -7.83 -7.63 -9.11
N GLU A 8 -8.58 -6.54 -9.23
CA GLU A 8 -8.13 -5.33 -9.92
C GLU A 8 -6.90 -4.71 -9.23
N ASP A 9 -6.98 -4.51 -7.91
CA ASP A 9 -5.87 -4.00 -7.11
C ASP A 9 -4.68 -4.95 -7.20
N TYR A 10 -4.89 -6.26 -7.04
CA TYR A 10 -3.82 -7.26 -7.17
C TYR A 10 -3.08 -7.15 -8.51
N LEU A 11 -3.83 -7.06 -9.61
CA LEU A 11 -3.23 -6.92 -10.94
C LEU A 11 -2.52 -5.56 -11.10
N ALA A 12 -3.02 -4.50 -10.46
CA ALA A 12 -2.35 -3.20 -10.45
C ALA A 12 -1.03 -3.24 -9.69
N LEU A 13 -0.97 -3.89 -8.51
CA LEU A 13 0.28 -4.13 -7.77
C LEU A 13 1.31 -4.86 -8.65
N VAL A 14 0.91 -5.98 -9.26
CA VAL A 14 1.83 -6.77 -10.11
C VAL A 14 2.34 -5.96 -11.31
N ARG A 15 1.49 -5.12 -11.92
CA ARG A 15 1.90 -4.24 -13.02
C ARG A 15 2.90 -3.19 -12.55
N HIS A 16 2.63 -2.54 -11.42
CA HIS A 16 3.48 -1.50 -10.87
C HIS A 16 4.88 -2.04 -10.54
N ALA A 17 4.95 -3.18 -9.83
CA ALA A 17 6.19 -3.85 -9.51
C ALA A 17 7.04 -4.19 -10.76
N ARG A 18 6.38 -4.66 -11.82
CA ARG A 18 7.07 -4.96 -13.10
C ARG A 18 7.58 -3.71 -13.82
N THR A 19 6.91 -2.57 -13.67
CA THR A 19 7.35 -1.31 -14.30
C THR A 19 8.50 -0.64 -13.56
N VAL A 20 8.62 -0.83 -12.24
CA VAL A 20 9.70 -0.23 -11.44
C VAL A 20 10.91 -1.14 -11.27
N ALA A 21 10.77 -2.43 -11.59
CA ALA A 21 11.88 -3.38 -11.57
C ALA A 21 13.12 -2.86 -12.33
N PRO A 22 14.35 -3.07 -11.79
CA PRO A 22 14.67 -3.94 -10.66
C PRO A 22 14.49 -3.29 -9.27
N ILE A 23 14.08 -2.02 -9.21
CA ILE A 23 13.86 -1.32 -7.95
C ILE A 23 12.69 -1.98 -7.21
N GLU A 24 12.83 -2.07 -5.89
CA GLU A 24 11.80 -2.59 -4.99
C GLU A 24 10.53 -1.71 -5.07
N ASP A 25 9.37 -2.36 -5.03
CA ASP A 25 8.05 -1.73 -5.14
C ASP A 25 7.26 -1.79 -3.82
N CYS A 26 7.27 -0.69 -3.08
CA CYS A 26 6.64 -0.58 -1.77
C CYS A 26 5.40 0.33 -1.74
N GLY A 27 4.57 0.17 -0.72
CA GLY A 27 3.46 1.09 -0.48
C GLY A 27 2.62 0.76 0.76
N LEU A 28 1.45 1.39 0.88
CA LEU A 28 0.54 1.26 2.03
C LEU A 28 -0.85 0.75 1.65
N LEU A 29 -1.39 -0.18 2.42
CA LEU A 29 -2.75 -0.70 2.27
C LEU A 29 -3.70 0.01 3.23
N GLY A 30 -4.72 0.65 2.67
CA GLY A 30 -5.80 1.31 3.38
C GLY A 30 -7.09 0.52 3.34
N GLY A 31 -7.84 0.51 4.44
CA GLY A 31 -9.19 -0.06 4.43
C GLY A 31 -9.78 -0.26 5.80
N ILE A 32 -10.52 -1.35 5.98
CA ILE A 32 -11.30 -1.60 7.20
C ILE A 32 -11.03 -3.00 7.75
N VAL A 33 -11.38 -3.20 9.02
CA VAL A 33 -11.38 -4.50 9.67
C VAL A 33 -12.82 -4.87 9.98
N GLU A 34 -13.32 -5.94 9.38
CA GLU A 34 -14.68 -6.45 9.55
C GLU A 34 -14.60 -7.93 9.89
N ASP A 35 -15.28 -8.36 10.96
CA ASP A 35 -15.34 -9.77 11.42
C ASP A 35 -13.97 -10.47 11.54
N GLY A 36 -12.93 -9.73 11.95
CA GLY A 36 -11.57 -10.25 12.11
C GLY A 36 -10.78 -10.43 10.79
N ALA A 37 -11.33 -9.96 9.67
CA ALA A 37 -10.68 -9.89 8.37
C ALA A 37 -10.35 -8.44 8.00
N LYS A 38 -9.22 -8.23 7.32
CA LYS A 38 -8.83 -6.93 6.74
C LYS A 38 -9.40 -6.84 5.32
N VAL A 39 -10.09 -5.76 4.99
CA VAL A 39 -10.61 -5.50 3.64
C VAL A 39 -9.93 -4.26 3.09
N VAL A 40 -9.10 -4.44 2.06
CA VAL A 40 -8.41 -3.33 1.39
C VAL A 40 -9.43 -2.52 0.60
N LYS A 41 -9.50 -1.22 0.87
CA LYS A 41 -10.32 -0.24 0.15
C LYS A 41 -9.48 0.61 -0.81
N LYS A 42 -8.19 0.77 -0.54
CA LYS A 42 -7.27 1.52 -1.39
C LYS A 42 -5.82 1.05 -1.21
N VAL A 43 -5.11 1.00 -2.32
CA VAL A 43 -3.67 0.77 -2.41
C VAL A 43 -2.99 2.11 -2.65
N PHE A 44 -2.00 2.44 -1.83
CA PHE A 44 -1.20 3.67 -1.97
C PHE A 44 0.20 3.29 -2.42
N TYR A 45 0.54 3.59 -3.67
CA TYR A 45 1.89 3.43 -4.21
C TYR A 45 2.73 4.62 -3.76
N LEU A 46 3.80 4.33 -3.02
CA LEU A 46 4.68 5.36 -2.46
C LEU A 46 6.07 5.19 -3.05
N THR A 47 6.82 6.29 -3.06
CA THR A 47 8.18 6.34 -3.55
C THR A 47 9.10 5.63 -2.56
N ASN A 48 9.84 4.62 -3.04
CA ASN A 48 11.02 4.10 -2.36
C ASN A 48 12.17 5.11 -2.50
N THR A 49 12.46 5.87 -1.44
CA THR A 49 13.48 6.92 -1.45
C THR A 49 14.90 6.37 -1.49
N ASP A 50 15.09 5.10 -1.16
CA ASP A 50 16.40 4.46 -1.19
C ASP A 50 16.78 4.00 -2.59
N HIS A 51 15.81 3.90 -3.51
CA HIS A 51 16.00 3.36 -4.86
C HIS A 51 16.79 2.04 -4.86
N SER A 52 16.53 1.19 -3.86
CA SER A 52 17.19 -0.10 -3.70
C SER A 52 16.35 -1.21 -4.34
N GLU A 53 17.03 -2.27 -4.77
CA GLU A 53 16.40 -3.47 -5.33
C GLU A 53 15.87 -4.43 -4.23
N GLU A 54 16.30 -4.25 -2.98
CA GLU A 54 16.06 -5.22 -1.89
C GLU A 54 15.53 -4.62 -0.59
N HIS A 55 15.63 -3.31 -0.39
CA HIS A 55 15.11 -2.61 0.78
C HIS A 55 14.35 -1.34 0.38
N PHE A 56 13.57 -0.82 1.33
CA PHE A 56 12.76 0.36 1.08
C PHE A 56 12.70 1.31 2.27
N SER A 57 12.63 2.58 1.92
CA SER A 57 12.22 3.67 2.80
C SER A 57 11.11 4.43 2.10
N LEU A 58 9.91 4.38 2.67
CA LEU A 58 8.75 5.09 2.12
C LEU A 58 8.92 6.61 2.31
N ASP A 59 8.65 7.42 1.29
CA ASP A 59 8.70 8.89 1.42
C ASP A 59 7.80 9.38 2.58
N PRO A 60 8.34 10.05 3.61
CA PRO A 60 7.56 10.45 4.78
C PRO A 60 6.41 11.41 4.50
N LYS A 61 6.51 12.25 3.46
CA LYS A 61 5.43 13.18 3.09
C LYS A 61 4.28 12.42 2.46
N GLU A 62 4.58 11.44 1.61
CA GLU A 62 3.55 10.59 1.00
C GLU A 62 2.89 9.68 2.05
N GLN A 63 3.65 9.13 3.00
CA GLN A 63 3.08 8.40 4.14
C GLN A 63 2.10 9.27 4.93
N PHE A 64 2.48 10.51 5.25
CA PHE A 64 1.60 11.42 5.98
C PHE A 64 0.34 11.76 5.19
N ALA A 65 0.47 11.97 3.87
CA ALA A 65 -0.66 12.21 2.99
C ALA A 65 -1.62 11.00 2.95
N ALA A 66 -1.08 9.78 2.82
CA ALA A 66 -1.86 8.55 2.83
C ALA A 66 -2.63 8.39 4.16
N VAL A 67 -1.95 8.53 5.30
CA VAL A 67 -2.59 8.44 6.63
C VAL A 67 -3.67 9.52 6.82
N LYS A 68 -3.43 10.74 6.32
CA LYS A 68 -4.43 11.82 6.37
C LYS A 68 -5.67 11.45 5.54
N GLU A 69 -5.48 10.89 4.34
CA GLU A 69 -6.59 10.44 3.50
C GLU A 69 -7.38 9.31 4.17
N LEU A 70 -6.68 8.31 4.73
CA LEU A 70 -7.31 7.21 5.47
C LEU A 70 -8.21 7.73 6.59
N ARG A 71 -7.71 8.68 7.39
CA ARG A 71 -8.49 9.31 8.46
C ARG A 71 -9.71 10.06 7.95
N ALA A 72 -9.58 10.78 6.84
CA ALA A 72 -10.71 11.50 6.23
C ALA A 72 -11.82 10.55 5.74
N GLN A 73 -11.46 9.33 5.32
CA GLN A 73 -12.39 8.30 4.88
C GLN A 73 -12.91 7.40 6.02
N GLY A 74 -12.45 7.60 7.26
CA GLY A 74 -12.75 6.71 8.39
C GLY A 74 -12.11 5.31 8.25
N TRP A 75 -11.08 5.18 7.42
CA TRP A 75 -10.34 3.94 7.21
C TRP A 75 -9.12 3.85 8.12
N GLN A 76 -8.60 2.63 8.23
CA GLN A 76 -7.41 2.28 8.98
C GLN A 76 -6.25 1.95 8.05
N LEU A 77 -5.03 2.17 8.53
CA LEU A 77 -3.83 1.65 7.89
C LEU A 77 -3.75 0.15 8.19
N LEU A 78 -3.89 -0.68 7.16
CA LEU A 78 -3.91 -2.14 7.29
C LEU A 78 -2.50 -2.74 7.31
N GLY A 79 -1.53 -2.07 6.69
CA GLY A 79 -0.13 -2.45 6.64
C GLY A 79 0.60 -1.81 5.46
N ASN A 80 1.87 -2.13 5.30
CA ASN A 80 2.63 -1.94 4.07
C ASN A 80 2.80 -3.27 3.35
N TRP A 81 3.21 -3.24 2.09
CA TRP A 81 3.77 -4.39 1.38
C TRP A 81 5.18 -4.09 0.94
#